data_AF-A0A969SN20-F1
#
_entry.id   AF-A0A969SN20-F1
#
_cell.length_a   1.000
_cell.length_b   1.000
_cell.length_c   1.000
_cell.angle_alpha   90.00
_cell.angle_beta   90.00
_cell.angle_gamma   90.00
#
_symmetry.space_group_name_H-M   'P 1'
#
loop_
_entity.id
_entity.type
_entity.pdbx_description
1 polymer ?
#
loop_
_entity_poly.entity_id
_entity_poly.type
_entity_poly.pdbx_seq_one_letter_code
_entity_poly.pdbx_strand_id
1 'polypeptide(L)'
;MLFYNRLTGETTKQLPEKIILGQWQVIIDSERVFLNTCELKINSREYIFPDLANRCSIRSDDGKTVEIKFSKWQYPSDILFESLQFFDSELQKIISNSASWNDLVKLPPLIPEIEEKINIQSLEITTKKHLGHIEEVCRRPRSYLKMETERLPVSRAQRISPHAAEFLSSHTEDWERRTFCSVVPKRILCMIKEELLDIYENKVTVKLINNLLIYIKQRSLLDER
;
A
#
# COMPACT_ATOMS: atom_id res chain seq x y z
N MET A 1 -25.11 -21.78 -31.39
CA MET A 1 -24.19 -21.94 -30.23
C MET A 1 -24.39 -23.22 -29.40
N LEU A 2 -23.30 -23.92 -29.04
CA LEU A 2 -23.29 -25.12 -28.17
C LEU A 2 -22.26 -24.95 -27.03
N PHE A 3 -22.46 -25.66 -25.92
CA PHE A 3 -21.57 -25.64 -24.76
C PHE A 3 -21.04 -27.03 -24.46
N TYR A 4 -19.74 -27.14 -24.24
CA TYR A 4 -19.08 -28.40 -23.89
C TYR A 4 -18.66 -28.38 -22.42
N ASN A 5 -19.06 -29.41 -21.68
CA ASN A 5 -18.66 -29.64 -20.30
C ASN A 5 -17.41 -30.52 -20.27
N ARG A 6 -16.28 -29.96 -19.82
CA ARG A 6 -15.01 -30.71 -19.77
C ARG A 6 -14.98 -31.83 -18.74
N LEU A 7 -15.80 -31.76 -17.69
CA LEU A 7 -15.82 -32.75 -16.62
C LEU A 7 -16.67 -33.96 -16.99
N THR A 8 -17.78 -33.76 -17.71
CA THR A 8 -18.67 -34.85 -18.13
C THR A 8 -18.43 -35.31 -19.56
N GLY A 9 -17.77 -34.51 -20.39
CA GLY A 9 -17.57 -34.79 -21.81
C GLY A 9 -18.83 -34.56 -22.67
N GLU A 10 -19.87 -33.99 -22.08
CA GLU A 10 -21.17 -33.80 -22.75
C GLU A 10 -21.30 -32.41 -23.37
N THR A 11 -22.07 -32.33 -24.47
CA THR A 11 -22.38 -31.07 -25.15
C THR A 11 -23.85 -30.72 -24.94
N THR A 12 -24.14 -29.52 -24.44
CA THR A 12 -25.49 -29.03 -24.17
C THR A 12 -25.79 -27.74 -24.93
N LYS A 13 -27.08 -27.48 -25.17
CA LYS A 13 -27.55 -26.22 -25.77
C LYS A 13 -27.82 -25.12 -24.74
N GLN A 14 -27.98 -25.50 -23.47
CA GLN A 14 -28.25 -24.59 -22.36
C GLN A 14 -27.20 -24.79 -21.27
N LEU A 15 -26.78 -23.68 -20.69
CA LEU A 15 -25.90 -23.67 -19.53
C LEU A 15 -26.71 -23.80 -18.25
N PRO A 16 -26.17 -24.48 -17.22
CA PRO A 16 -26.78 -24.52 -15.90
C PRO A 16 -26.72 -23.14 -15.22
N GLU A 17 -27.61 -22.89 -14.24
CA GLU A 17 -27.63 -21.64 -13.47
C GLU A 17 -26.34 -21.37 -12.70
N LYS A 18 -25.66 -22.44 -12.27
CA LYS A 18 -24.38 -22.39 -11.55
C LYS A 18 -23.31 -23.10 -12.35
N ILE A 19 -22.25 -22.37 -12.66
CA ILE A 19 -21.12 -22.83 -13.46
C ILE A 19 -19.86 -22.69 -12.61
N ILE A 20 -18.94 -23.65 -12.75
CA ILE A 20 -17.60 -23.59 -12.19
C ILE A 20 -16.65 -22.98 -13.24
N LEU A 21 -15.82 -22.03 -12.81
CA LEU A 21 -14.80 -21.41 -13.65
C LEU A 21 -13.92 -22.47 -14.35
N GLY A 22 -13.77 -22.35 -15.67
CA GLY A 22 -12.96 -23.27 -16.48
C GLY A 22 -13.59 -24.63 -16.81
N GLN A 23 -14.79 -24.95 -16.30
CA GLN A 23 -15.50 -26.20 -16.58
C GLN A 23 -16.09 -26.24 -18.00
N TRP A 24 -16.61 -25.11 -18.46
CA TRP A 24 -17.40 -25.04 -19.70
C TRP A 24 -16.65 -24.30 -20.81
N GLN A 25 -16.77 -24.82 -22.03
CA GLN A 25 -16.26 -24.20 -23.24
C GLN A 25 -17.42 -23.90 -24.20
N VAL A 26 -17.31 -22.79 -24.93
CA VAL A 26 -18.24 -22.45 -26.01
C VAL A 26 -17.70 -23.06 -27.31
N ILE A 27 -18.54 -23.82 -28.00
CA ILE A 27 -18.25 -24.33 -29.35
C ILE A 27 -18.90 -23.38 -30.37
N ILE A 28 -18.08 -22.90 -31.30
CA ILE A 28 -18.46 -21.93 -32.32
C ILE A 28 -18.26 -22.56 -33.68
N ASP A 29 -19.35 -22.93 -34.36
CA ASP A 29 -19.27 -23.58 -35.68
C ASP A 29 -19.34 -22.57 -36.83
N SER A 30 -20.31 -21.65 -36.80
CA SER A 30 -20.54 -20.73 -37.94
C SER A 30 -21.16 -19.37 -37.58
N GLU A 31 -21.60 -19.18 -36.33
CA GLU A 31 -22.18 -17.92 -35.84
C GLU A 31 -21.07 -17.02 -35.27
N ARG A 32 -21.23 -15.69 -35.38
CA ARG A 32 -20.40 -14.74 -34.62
C ARG A 32 -20.84 -14.75 -33.15
N VAL A 33 -19.91 -15.08 -32.27
CA VAL A 33 -20.14 -15.13 -30.83
C VAL A 33 -19.20 -14.16 -30.13
N PHE A 34 -19.77 -13.28 -29.34
CA PHE A 34 -19.05 -12.38 -28.45
C PHE A 34 -19.08 -12.95 -27.04
N LEU A 35 -17.92 -13.03 -26.41
CA LEU A 35 -17.79 -13.27 -24.99
C LEU A 35 -17.29 -12.00 -24.32
N ASN A 36 -18.13 -11.43 -23.48
CA ASN A 36 -18.01 -10.07 -22.95
C ASN A 36 -17.91 -9.06 -24.10
N THR A 37 -16.75 -8.44 -24.29
CA THR A 37 -16.46 -7.52 -25.38
C THR A 37 -15.57 -8.14 -26.46
N CYS A 38 -15.17 -9.40 -26.32
CA CYS A 38 -14.24 -10.07 -27.23
C CYS A 38 -15.00 -10.93 -28.23
N GLU A 39 -14.77 -10.70 -29.52
CA GLU A 39 -15.23 -11.60 -30.59
C GLU A 39 -14.40 -12.88 -30.58
N LEU A 40 -15.08 -14.02 -30.52
CA LEU A 40 -14.44 -15.33 -30.54
C LEU A 40 -14.25 -15.82 -31.97
N LYS A 41 -13.21 -16.64 -32.19
CA LYS A 41 -12.90 -17.16 -33.52
C LYS A 41 -13.91 -18.24 -33.94
N ILE A 42 -14.28 -18.24 -35.21
CA ILE A 42 -15.12 -19.29 -35.79
C ILE A 42 -14.31 -20.60 -35.86
N ASN A 43 -14.97 -21.74 -35.64
CA ASN A 43 -14.37 -23.08 -35.53
C ASN A 43 -13.38 -23.23 -34.36
N SER A 44 -13.56 -22.47 -33.28
CA SER A 44 -12.75 -22.62 -32.05
C SER A 44 -13.57 -23.08 -30.84
N ARG A 45 -12.85 -23.56 -29.83
CA ARG A 45 -13.39 -23.94 -28.52
C ARG A 45 -12.75 -23.04 -27.48
N GLU A 46 -13.51 -22.10 -26.96
CA GLU A 46 -13.00 -21.09 -26.04
C GLU A 46 -13.59 -21.28 -24.64
N TYR A 47 -12.78 -20.96 -23.63
CA TYR A 47 -13.23 -21.02 -22.23
C TYR A 47 -14.20 -19.90 -21.90
N ILE A 48 -15.19 -20.21 -21.07
CA ILE A 48 -16.04 -19.20 -20.47
C ILE A 48 -15.30 -18.54 -19.31
N PHE A 49 -15.08 -17.23 -19.39
CA PHE A 49 -14.41 -16.44 -18.36
C PHE A 49 -15.19 -15.18 -17.97
N PRO A 50 -15.11 -14.77 -16.69
CA PRO A 50 -15.79 -13.58 -16.19
C PRO A 50 -15.05 -12.28 -16.53
N ASP A 51 -15.78 -11.17 -16.46
CA ASP A 51 -15.30 -9.81 -16.42
C ASP A 51 -14.86 -9.38 -15.00
N LEU A 52 -14.40 -8.13 -14.86
CA LEU A 52 -14.00 -7.53 -13.58
C LEU A 52 -15.15 -7.44 -12.56
N ALA A 53 -16.41 -7.53 -13.00
CA ALA A 53 -17.60 -7.52 -12.16
C ALA A 53 -18.08 -8.94 -11.78
N ASN A 54 -17.27 -9.97 -12.08
CA ASN A 54 -17.59 -11.39 -11.88
C ASN A 54 -18.79 -11.88 -12.68
N ARG A 55 -19.02 -11.28 -13.85
CA ARG A 55 -20.09 -11.65 -14.78
C ARG A 55 -19.50 -12.08 -16.10
N CYS A 56 -20.15 -13.01 -16.78
CA CYS A 56 -19.84 -13.33 -18.17
C CYS A 56 -21.08 -13.10 -18.99
N SER A 57 -20.96 -12.38 -20.10
CA SER A 57 -22.03 -12.22 -21.07
C SER A 57 -21.62 -12.88 -22.37
N ILE A 58 -22.42 -13.81 -22.87
CA ILE A 58 -22.19 -14.48 -24.15
C ILE A 58 -23.31 -14.07 -25.09
N ARG A 59 -22.97 -13.46 -26.21
CA ARG A 59 -23.92 -12.94 -27.20
C ARG A 59 -23.65 -13.60 -28.55
N SER A 60 -24.67 -14.21 -29.14
CA SER A 60 -24.64 -14.66 -30.54
C SER A 60 -25.40 -13.68 -31.43
N ASP A 61 -25.06 -13.64 -32.71
CA ASP A 61 -25.73 -12.84 -33.76
C ASP A 61 -27.23 -13.19 -33.88
N ASP A 62 -27.62 -14.40 -33.48
CA ASP A 62 -29.02 -14.86 -33.36
C ASP A 62 -29.84 -14.13 -32.27
N GLY A 63 -29.28 -13.11 -31.62
CA GLY A 63 -29.90 -12.35 -30.53
C GLY A 63 -29.93 -13.08 -29.18
N LYS A 64 -29.40 -14.31 -29.12
CA LYS A 64 -29.29 -15.06 -27.87
C LYS A 64 -28.20 -14.45 -26.99
N THR A 65 -28.62 -13.96 -25.83
CA THR A 65 -27.72 -13.46 -24.79
C THR A 65 -27.83 -14.36 -23.56
N VAL A 66 -26.69 -14.83 -23.06
CA VAL A 66 -26.58 -15.59 -21.82
C VAL A 66 -25.73 -14.80 -20.85
N GLU A 67 -26.30 -14.47 -19.69
CA GLU A 67 -25.56 -13.85 -18.59
C GLU A 67 -25.32 -14.84 -17.46
N ILE A 68 -24.08 -14.90 -17.00
CA ILE A 68 -23.61 -15.83 -15.98
C ILE A 68 -22.97 -15.00 -14.88
N LYS A 69 -23.25 -15.35 -13.62
CA LYS A 69 -22.58 -14.76 -12.47
C LYS A 69 -21.73 -15.81 -11.77
N PHE A 70 -20.46 -15.49 -11.58
CA PHE A 70 -19.53 -16.34 -10.85
C PHE A 70 -19.52 -15.95 -9.37
N SER A 71 -19.40 -16.95 -8.51
CA SER A 71 -19.27 -16.73 -7.07
C SER A 71 -17.82 -16.40 -6.71
N LYS A 72 -17.60 -15.46 -5.80
CA LYS A 72 -16.26 -15.00 -5.42
C LYS A 72 -15.32 -16.11 -4.92
N TRP A 73 -15.84 -17.16 -4.32
CA TRP A 73 -15.04 -18.29 -3.82
C TRP A 73 -14.40 -19.13 -4.94
N GLN A 74 -14.84 -19.00 -6.20
CA GLN A 74 -14.25 -19.71 -7.34
C GLN A 74 -12.98 -19.02 -7.86
N TYR A 75 -12.70 -17.80 -7.40
CA TYR A 75 -11.53 -17.05 -7.84
C TYR A 75 -10.34 -17.47 -6.99
N PRO A 76 -9.17 -17.72 -7.60
CA PRO A 76 -7.96 -17.95 -6.85
C PRO A 76 -7.68 -16.75 -5.94
N SER A 77 -7.16 -17.03 -4.74
CA SER A 77 -6.62 -15.98 -3.87
C SER A 77 -5.45 -15.27 -4.56
N ASP A 78 -5.11 -14.08 -4.11
CA ASP A 78 -3.96 -13.32 -4.64
C ASP A 78 -2.67 -14.17 -4.61
N ILE A 79 -2.50 -14.98 -3.57
CA ILE A 79 -1.38 -15.93 -3.41
C ILE A 79 -1.38 -17.00 -4.51
N LEU A 80 -2.54 -17.60 -4.80
CA LEU A 80 -2.65 -18.58 -5.88
C LEU A 80 -2.41 -17.94 -7.25
N PHE A 81 -2.83 -16.69 -7.44
CA PHE A 81 -2.58 -15.96 -8.68
C PHE A 81 -1.09 -15.67 -8.89
N GLU A 82 -0.40 -15.17 -7.85
CA GLU A 82 1.06 -15.02 -7.82
C GLU A 82 1.77 -16.35 -8.11
N SER A 83 1.29 -17.44 -7.50
CA SER A 83 1.82 -18.79 -7.76
C SER A 83 1.75 -19.15 -9.24
N LEU A 84 0.57 -19.01 -9.85
CA LEU A 84 0.34 -19.39 -11.25
C LEU A 84 1.17 -18.54 -12.22
N GLN A 85 1.33 -17.24 -11.94
CA GLN A 85 2.19 -16.37 -12.74
C GLN A 85 3.66 -16.76 -12.64
N PHE A 86 4.14 -17.07 -11.42
CA PHE A 86 5.48 -17.57 -11.20
C PHE A 86 5.70 -18.88 -11.97
N PHE A 87 4.78 -19.85 -11.84
CA PHE A 87 4.83 -21.11 -12.58
C PHE A 87 4.94 -20.89 -14.07
N ASP A 88 4.06 -20.08 -14.65
CA ASP A 88 4.09 -19.80 -16.08
C ASP A 88 5.45 -19.22 -16.49
N SER A 89 5.97 -18.25 -15.74
CA SER A 89 7.27 -17.64 -16.03
C SER A 89 8.43 -18.64 -15.99
N GLU A 90 8.48 -19.54 -15.01
CA GLU A 90 9.51 -20.58 -14.92
C GLU A 90 9.34 -21.63 -16.01
N LEU A 91 8.10 -22.02 -16.30
CA LEU A 91 7.79 -22.99 -17.36
C LEU A 91 8.24 -22.44 -18.72
N GLN A 92 8.01 -21.16 -19.01
CA GLN A 92 8.50 -20.51 -20.23
C GLN A 92 10.04 -20.53 -20.32
N LYS A 93 10.75 -20.23 -19.22
CA LYS A 93 12.22 -20.32 -19.17
C LYS A 93 12.72 -21.74 -19.47
N ILE A 94 12.10 -22.72 -18.83
CA ILE A 94 12.44 -24.14 -18.99
C ILE A 94 12.18 -24.62 -20.42
N ILE A 95 11.03 -24.27 -21.02
CA ILE A 95 10.71 -24.59 -22.42
C ILE A 95 11.71 -23.93 -23.37
N SER A 96 12.06 -22.65 -23.15
CA SER A 96 13.01 -21.94 -24.03
C SER A 96 14.41 -22.57 -24.04
N ASN A 97 14.79 -23.29 -22.99
CA ASN A 97 16.08 -23.96 -22.86
C ASN A 97 16.06 -25.43 -23.32
N SER A 98 15.03 -25.88 -24.05
CA SER A 98 14.88 -27.27 -24.51
C SER A 98 14.99 -28.32 -23.39
N ALA A 99 14.38 -28.03 -22.25
CA ALA A 99 14.52 -28.83 -21.05
C ALA A 99 13.87 -30.22 -21.13
N SER A 100 14.33 -31.12 -20.27
CA SER A 100 13.85 -32.49 -20.16
C SER A 100 12.62 -32.58 -19.24
N TRP A 101 11.85 -33.68 -19.36
CA TRP A 101 10.76 -33.99 -18.43
C TRP A 101 11.19 -33.97 -16.96
N ASN A 102 12.44 -34.34 -16.66
CA ASN A 102 12.97 -34.32 -15.29
C ASN A 102 13.13 -32.90 -14.73
N ASP A 103 13.34 -31.90 -15.58
CA ASP A 103 13.49 -30.51 -15.15
C ASP A 103 12.12 -29.92 -14.79
N LEU A 104 11.07 -30.32 -15.51
CA LEU A 104 9.68 -29.96 -15.19
C LEU A 104 9.22 -30.56 -13.86
N VAL A 105 9.58 -31.81 -13.57
CA VAL A 105 9.22 -32.50 -12.31
C VAL A 105 9.88 -31.85 -11.09
N LYS A 106 11.04 -31.21 -11.28
CA LYS A 106 11.76 -30.52 -10.19
C LYS A 106 11.18 -29.15 -9.87
N LEU A 107 10.29 -28.61 -10.70
CA LEU A 107 9.64 -27.33 -10.42
C LEU A 107 8.64 -27.54 -9.25
N PRO A 108 8.89 -26.96 -8.06
CA PRO A 108 8.03 -27.18 -6.91
C PRO A 108 6.65 -26.60 -7.22
N PRO A 109 5.52 -27.33 -7.04
CA PRO A 109 4.16 -26.91 -7.42
C PRO A 109 3.54 -25.82 -6.52
N LEU A 110 4.31 -25.29 -5.55
CA LEU A 110 3.94 -24.21 -4.66
C LEU A 110 5.05 -23.15 -4.66
N ILE A 111 4.69 -21.88 -4.43
CA ILE A 111 5.58 -20.71 -4.54
C ILE A 111 6.92 -20.92 -3.81
N PRO A 112 8.07 -20.63 -4.42
CA PRO A 112 9.37 -20.64 -3.74
C PRO A 112 9.59 -19.50 -2.73
N GLU A 113 8.58 -18.71 -2.39
CA GLU A 113 8.68 -17.54 -1.50
C GLU A 113 7.73 -17.61 -0.29
N ILE A 114 7.07 -18.76 -0.08
CA ILE A 114 6.33 -19.04 1.16
C ILE A 114 7.26 -18.86 2.37
N GLU A 115 8.52 -19.23 2.21
CA GLU A 115 9.54 -19.07 3.25
C GLU A 115 9.74 -17.60 3.63
N GLU A 116 9.74 -16.66 2.69
CA GLU A 116 9.87 -15.22 2.97
C GLU A 116 8.62 -14.63 3.64
N LYS A 117 7.45 -15.21 3.36
CA LYS A 117 6.17 -14.80 3.95
C LYS A 117 5.94 -15.40 5.34
N ILE A 118 6.39 -16.63 5.60
CA ILE A 118 6.23 -17.33 6.89
C ILE A 118 7.36 -17.00 7.86
N ASN A 119 8.60 -16.86 7.38
CA ASN A 119 9.73 -16.65 8.28
C ASN A 119 9.83 -15.19 8.74
N ILE A 120 10.37 -15.05 9.95
CA ILE A 120 10.73 -13.77 10.52
C ILE A 120 11.83 -13.15 9.66
N GLN A 121 11.60 -11.93 9.17
CA GLN A 121 12.54 -11.22 8.30
C GLN A 121 13.64 -10.52 9.11
N SER A 122 14.76 -10.23 8.45
CA SER A 122 15.91 -9.54 9.06
C SER A 122 15.53 -8.18 9.69
N LEU A 123 14.60 -7.45 9.06
CA LEU A 123 14.07 -6.20 9.57
C LEU A 123 13.34 -6.39 10.92
N GLU A 124 12.57 -7.46 11.08
CA GLU A 124 11.82 -7.75 12.30
C GLU A 124 12.75 -8.17 13.43
N ILE A 125 13.77 -8.98 13.13
CA ILE A 125 14.82 -9.34 14.07
C ILE A 125 15.55 -8.08 14.56
N THR A 126 15.94 -7.22 13.63
CA THR A 126 16.64 -5.96 13.92
C THR A 126 15.76 -5.02 14.74
N THR A 127 14.48 -4.89 14.37
CA THR A 127 13.50 -4.06 15.08
C THR A 127 13.31 -4.56 16.50
N LYS A 128 13.11 -5.88 16.68
CA LYS A 128 13.00 -6.50 18.01
C LYS A 128 14.24 -6.28 18.87
N LYS A 129 15.43 -6.41 18.27
CA LYS A 129 16.71 -6.17 18.94
C LYS A 129 16.88 -4.73 19.42
N HIS A 130 16.41 -3.76 18.64
CA HIS A 130 16.62 -2.33 18.90
C HIS A 130 15.38 -1.60 19.42
N LEU A 131 14.29 -2.31 19.74
CA LEU A 131 13.03 -1.74 20.19
C LEU A 131 13.19 -0.84 21.42
N GLY A 132 14.05 -1.22 22.36
CA GLY A 132 14.33 -0.43 23.55
C GLY A 132 14.94 0.95 23.25
N HIS A 133 15.68 1.10 22.15
CA HIS A 133 16.19 2.42 21.74
C HIS A 133 15.07 3.31 21.22
N ILE A 134 14.13 2.74 20.45
CA ILE A 134 12.95 3.46 19.96
C ILE A 134 12.09 3.91 21.15
N GLU A 135 11.89 3.03 22.13
CA GLU A 135 11.16 3.35 23.36
C GLU A 135 11.82 4.50 24.14
N GLU A 136 13.15 4.48 24.29
CA GLU A 136 13.85 5.55 25.00
C GLU A 136 13.74 6.90 24.29
N VAL A 137 13.82 6.93 22.95
CA VAL A 137 13.63 8.17 22.18
C VAL A 137 12.20 8.70 22.31
N CYS A 138 11.19 7.82 22.36
CA CYS A 138 9.81 8.23 22.64
C CYS A 138 9.62 8.75 24.07
N ARG A 139 10.31 8.15 25.05
CA ARG A 139 10.25 8.55 26.46
C ARG A 139 10.94 9.89 26.71
N ARG A 140 12.09 10.12 26.05
CA ARG A 140 12.92 11.32 26.18
C ARG A 140 13.31 11.81 24.78
N PRO A 141 12.41 12.52 24.10
CA PRO A 141 12.70 13.07 22.78
C PRO A 141 13.85 14.08 22.88
N ARG A 142 14.67 14.13 21.84
CA ARG A 142 15.81 15.04 21.80
C ARG A 142 15.31 16.47 21.62
N SER A 143 15.71 17.38 22.50
CA SER A 143 15.37 18.80 22.39
C SER A 143 16.60 19.62 22.00
N TYR A 144 16.38 20.67 21.20
CA TYR A 144 17.36 21.72 20.97
C TYR A 144 16.91 23.01 21.66
N LEU A 145 17.87 23.71 22.25
CA LEU A 145 17.61 25.00 22.86
C LEU A 145 17.66 26.06 21.78
N LYS A 146 16.54 26.72 21.50
CA LYS A 146 16.47 27.86 20.59
C LYS A 146 16.39 29.14 21.40
N MET A 147 17.15 30.14 20.99
CA MET A 147 17.02 31.49 21.54
C MET A 147 15.97 32.24 20.71
N GLU A 148 14.88 32.63 21.34
CA GLU A 148 13.84 33.45 20.72
C GLU A 148 13.76 34.81 21.41
N THR A 149 13.37 35.84 20.66
CA THR A 149 13.14 37.17 21.20
C THR A 149 11.66 37.40 21.45
N GLU A 150 11.27 37.68 22.69
CA GLU A 150 9.89 37.99 23.07
C GLU A 150 9.82 39.34 23.78
N ARG A 151 8.71 40.06 23.61
CA ARG A 151 8.42 41.30 24.34
C ARG A 151 7.80 40.98 25.69
N LEU A 152 8.55 41.19 26.76
CA LEU A 152 8.09 40.96 28.14
C LEU A 152 8.04 42.25 28.96
N PRO A 153 7.19 42.33 30.00
CA PRO A 153 7.32 43.36 31.02
C PRO A 153 8.74 43.39 31.58
N VAL A 154 9.27 44.58 31.85
CA VAL A 154 10.66 44.74 32.33
C VAL A 154 10.90 43.93 33.61
N SER A 155 9.90 43.83 34.49
CA SER A 155 9.96 43.02 35.71
C SER A 155 10.15 41.52 35.48
N ARG A 156 9.83 41.01 34.28
CA ARG A 156 9.97 39.60 33.89
C ARG A 156 11.12 39.35 32.92
N ALA A 157 11.79 40.41 32.45
CA ALA A 157 12.88 40.29 31.51
C ALA A 157 14.14 39.73 32.22
N GLN A 158 14.64 38.59 31.76
CA GLN A 158 15.86 37.99 32.32
C GLN A 158 17.11 38.39 31.53
N ARG A 159 17.06 38.29 30.20
CA ARG A 159 18.19 38.58 29.31
C ARG A 159 17.76 39.54 28.21
N ILE A 160 18.16 40.80 28.32
CA ILE A 160 17.80 41.84 27.34
C ILE A 160 18.41 41.50 25.97
N SER A 161 17.61 41.64 24.91
CA SER A 161 18.08 41.45 23.53
C SER A 161 19.08 42.55 23.16
N PRO A 162 20.14 42.25 22.39
CA PRO A 162 21.05 43.29 21.88
C PRO A 162 20.32 44.33 21.01
N HIS A 163 19.16 43.99 20.45
CA HIS A 163 18.35 44.89 19.61
C HIS A 163 17.24 45.59 20.41
N ALA A 164 17.23 45.45 21.74
CA ALA A 164 16.16 46.00 22.57
C ALA A 164 16.10 47.53 22.52
N ALA A 165 17.24 48.23 22.45
CA ALA A 165 17.26 49.70 22.38
C ALA A 165 16.70 50.21 21.05
N GLU A 166 17.10 49.59 19.94
CA GLU A 166 16.60 49.90 18.59
C GLU A 166 15.09 49.64 18.49
N PHE A 167 14.64 48.48 18.96
CA PHE A 167 13.23 48.13 19.00
C PHE A 167 12.43 49.09 19.87
N LEU A 168 12.93 49.43 21.06
CA LEU A 168 12.27 50.36 21.97
C LEU A 168 12.17 51.77 21.37
N SER A 169 13.16 52.21 20.59
CA SER A 169 13.13 53.53 19.94
C SER A 169 12.02 53.65 18.88
N SER A 170 11.67 52.55 18.23
CA SER A 170 10.61 52.47 17.21
C SER A 170 9.22 52.20 17.79
N HIS A 171 9.12 51.62 18.98
CA HIS A 171 7.85 51.20 19.60
C HIS A 171 7.55 52.02 20.87
N THR A 172 7.02 53.22 20.68
CA THR A 172 6.72 54.16 21.78
C THR A 172 5.61 53.70 22.71
N GLU A 173 4.75 52.78 22.26
CA GLU A 173 3.71 52.12 23.04
C GLU A 173 4.25 51.26 24.19
N ASP A 174 5.52 50.87 24.11
CA ASP A 174 6.21 50.12 25.15
C ASP A 174 6.88 50.99 26.21
N TRP A 175 6.69 52.31 26.12
CA TRP A 175 7.23 53.27 27.07
C TRP A 175 6.26 53.43 28.23
N GLU A 176 6.76 53.36 29.46
CA GLU A 176 5.98 53.70 30.64
C GLU A 176 5.96 55.21 30.86
N ARG A 177 7.15 55.83 30.76
CA ARG A 177 7.30 57.29 30.83
C ARG A 177 8.57 57.75 30.12
N ARG A 178 8.56 59.01 29.69
CA ARG A 178 9.73 59.70 29.12
C ARG A 178 10.42 60.54 30.20
N THR A 179 11.74 60.53 30.20
CA THR A 179 12.61 61.38 31.02
C THR A 179 13.31 62.38 30.10
N PHE A 180 13.85 63.48 30.66
CA PHE A 180 14.57 64.50 29.88
C PHE A 180 15.72 63.97 29.00
N CYS A 181 16.35 62.86 29.39
CA CYS A 181 17.48 62.27 28.64
C CYS A 181 17.26 60.80 28.25
N SER A 182 16.12 60.19 28.59
CA SER A 182 15.92 58.74 28.41
C SER A 182 14.45 58.33 28.44
N VAL A 183 14.19 57.04 28.21
CA VAL A 183 12.87 56.44 28.29
C VAL A 183 12.89 55.35 29.35
N VAL A 184 11.82 55.27 30.15
CA VAL A 184 11.58 54.14 31.05
C VAL A 184 10.65 53.17 30.34
N PRO A 185 11.12 51.96 29.96
CA PRO A 185 10.28 50.97 29.28
C PRO A 185 9.30 50.31 30.25
N LYS A 186 8.06 50.11 29.79
CA LYS A 186 7.07 49.22 30.43
C LYS A 186 7.32 47.77 30.02
N ARG A 187 7.69 47.56 28.76
CA ARG A 187 8.05 46.26 28.17
C ARG A 187 9.35 46.39 27.40
N ILE A 188 10.12 45.31 27.34
CA ILE A 188 11.41 45.27 26.66
C ILE A 188 11.56 43.96 25.89
N LEU A 189 12.28 44.01 24.77
CA LEU A 189 12.63 42.83 24.00
C LEU A 189 13.67 42.01 24.77
N CYS A 190 13.30 40.78 25.11
CA CYS A 190 14.10 39.85 25.91
C CYS A 190 14.40 38.59 25.09
N MET A 191 15.56 37.99 25.28
CA MET A 191 15.86 36.66 24.77
C MET A 191 15.39 35.60 25.75
N ILE A 192 14.62 34.64 25.26
CA ILE A 192 14.09 33.50 26.00
C ILE A 192 14.65 32.23 25.38
N LYS A 193 14.84 31.25 26.24
CA LYS A 193 15.25 29.90 25.86
C LYS A 193 14.00 29.06 25.68
N GLU A 194 13.75 28.60 24.46
CA GLU A 194 12.66 27.69 24.16
C GLU A 194 13.20 26.30 23.80
N GLU A 195 12.53 25.27 24.28
CA GLU A 195 12.84 23.90 23.93
C GLU A 195 12.14 23.52 22.61
N LEU A 196 12.94 23.32 21.57
CA LEU A 196 12.48 22.84 20.29
C LEU A 196 12.55 21.31 20.25
N LEU A 197 11.38 20.68 20.22
CA LEU A 197 11.24 19.23 20.01
C LEU A 197 11.06 18.86 18.53
N ASP A 198 10.68 19.82 17.69
CA ASP A 198 10.38 19.60 16.27
C ASP A 198 11.64 19.55 15.39
N ILE A 199 12.63 18.78 15.84
CA ILE A 199 13.92 18.62 15.17
C ILE A 199 13.90 17.42 14.21
N TYR A 200 14.87 17.39 13.30
CA TYR A 200 14.98 16.36 12.27
C TYR A 200 15.00 14.95 12.85
N GLU A 201 15.78 14.71 13.90
CA GLU A 201 15.97 13.40 14.53
C GLU A 201 14.66 12.83 15.09
N ASN A 202 13.85 13.67 15.73
CA ASN A 202 12.56 13.26 16.26
C ASN A 202 11.57 12.99 15.12
N LYS A 203 11.54 13.84 14.08
CA LYS A 203 10.71 13.63 12.89
C LYS A 203 11.03 12.31 12.19
N VAL A 204 12.32 12.01 12.01
CA VAL A 204 12.78 10.76 11.41
C VAL A 204 12.36 9.57 12.26
N THR A 205 12.49 9.66 13.58
CA THR A 205 12.07 8.59 14.50
C THR A 205 10.58 8.31 14.38
N VAL A 206 9.74 9.35 14.40
CA VAL A 206 8.29 9.21 14.20
C VAL A 206 7.97 8.59 12.85
N LYS A 207 8.67 9.02 11.78
CA LYS A 207 8.46 8.45 10.44
C LYS A 207 8.87 6.99 10.36
N LEU A 208 9.98 6.61 10.99
CA LEU A 208 10.45 5.23 11.09
C LEU A 208 9.39 4.35 11.77
N ILE A 209 8.89 4.78 12.94
CA ILE A 209 7.85 4.04 13.69
C ILE A 209 6.59 3.86 12.83
N ASN A 210 6.13 4.91 12.16
CA ASN A 210 4.95 4.82 11.29
C ASN A 210 5.14 3.81 10.15
N ASN A 211 6.31 3.81 9.51
CA ASN A 211 6.60 2.87 8.44
C ASN A 211 6.70 1.43 8.96
N LEU A 212 7.34 1.21 10.11
CA LEU A 212 7.42 -0.11 10.76
C LEU A 212 6.02 -0.64 11.13
N LEU A 213 5.13 0.23 11.64
CA LEU A 213 3.76 -0.15 11.96
C LEU A 213 2.96 -0.55 10.72
N ILE A 214 3.12 0.18 9.61
CA ILE A 214 2.48 -0.18 8.33
C ILE A 214 2.98 -1.54 7.85
N TYR A 215 4.30 -1.74 7.88
CA TYR A 215 4.93 -3.00 7.48
C TYR A 215 4.43 -4.19 8.32
N ILE A 216 4.45 -4.08 9.65
CA ILE A 216 3.99 -5.16 10.55
C ILE A 216 2.50 -5.46 10.32
N LYS A 217 1.66 -4.44 10.13
CA LYS A 217 0.23 -4.63 9.83
C LYS A 217 0.01 -5.38 8.52
N GLN A 218 0.74 -5.01 7.47
CA GLN A 218 0.66 -5.69 6.18
C GLN A 218 1.05 -7.16 6.32
N ARG A 219 2.06 -7.49 7.13
CA ARG A 219 2.46 -8.87 7.39
C ARG A 219 1.48 -9.64 8.27
N SER A 220 0.96 -9.04 9.33
CA SER A 220 -0.03 -9.71 10.19
C SER A 220 -1.35 -10.01 9.49
N LEU A 221 -1.77 -9.16 8.54
CA LEU A 221 -2.99 -9.40 7.74
C LEU A 221 -2.84 -10.52 6.71
N LEU A 222 -1.61 -10.96 6.41
CA LEU A 222 -1.35 -12.12 5.57
C LEU A 222 -1.50 -13.46 6.32
N ASP A 223 -1.44 -13.43 7.67
CA ASP A 223 -1.61 -14.63 8.52
C ASP A 223 -3.09 -14.91 8.88
N GLU A 224 -3.97 -13.90 8.83
CA GLU A 224 -5.39 -14.02 9.19
C GLU A 224 -6.33 -14.37 8.01
N ARG A 225 -5.80 -14.64 6.81
CA ARG A 225 -6.57 -14.97 5.60
C ARG A 225 -6.13 -16.28 4.96
#